data_AF-A0AAD4X526-F1
#
_entry.id   AF-A0AAD4X526-F1
#
_cell.length_a   1.000
_cell.length_b   1.000
_cell.length_c   1.000
_cell.angle_alpha   90.00
_cell.angle_beta   90.00
_cell.angle_gamma   90.00
#
_symmetry.space_group_name_H-M   'P 1'
#
loop_
_entity.id
_entity.type
_entity.pdbx_description
1 polymer ?
#
loop_
_entity_poly.entity_id
_entity_poly.type
_entity_poly.pdbx_seq_one_letter_code
_entity_poly.pdbx_strand_id
1 'polypeptide(L)'
;MAAATLSLLNIFSIKNPNNLKYFYSLSLLPLKGLHLSNNPRKFTSSVTISSTEPQISLNSTSVNEELESYISCSMPGKSRKVAVLLSGGVDSSVAPRLLHHAGHSCTAFYLKIWFQEDYENFWSACPWDEDLKYAEAVCNQIGVPLEVVHLTDEYWKNVVSYIIEEYRCGRTPNPDVLCNTRIKFGAFMDAISTLGFDYVASGHYARVIHSSSEANGTSRLELSGDMVKDQTYFLSHLSQGQLRQLLFPLGCIPKDEVRKLATKLELPNKERKDSQGICFLGKIKFSEFVARHIRELEGILLEAETGNFLGKHGILVLHHWYDTGPASIVAA
;
A
#
# COMPACT_ATOMS: atom_id res chain seq x y z
N MET A 1 -48.78 21.76 39.13
CA MET A 1 -50.12 21.19 39.39
C MET A 1 -50.87 21.14 38.07
N ALA A 2 -51.22 19.92 37.63
CA ALA A 2 -52.15 19.53 36.54
C ALA A 2 -51.83 20.03 35.10
N ALA A 3 -51.38 19.17 34.18
CA ALA A 3 -52.10 18.11 33.40
C ALA A 3 -52.89 18.72 32.21
N ALA A 4 -52.41 18.61 30.96
CA ALA A 4 -52.42 17.46 30.03
C ALA A 4 -53.69 17.37 29.18
N THR A 5 -53.54 17.43 27.85
CA THR A 5 -54.32 16.66 26.86
C THR A 5 -53.59 16.61 25.50
N LEU A 6 -53.41 15.39 24.99
CA LEU A 6 -53.00 15.00 23.64
C LEU A 6 -54.19 14.98 22.66
N SER A 7 -53.92 15.16 21.35
CA SER A 7 -54.44 14.37 20.20
C SER A 7 -54.15 15.14 18.90
N LEU A 8 -53.13 14.80 18.11
CA LEU A 8 -53.07 13.81 17.01
C LEU A 8 -53.92 14.12 15.75
N LEU A 9 -53.16 14.24 14.63
CA LEU A 9 -53.44 13.89 13.23
C LEU A 9 -54.52 14.65 12.43
N ASN A 10 -54.10 15.33 11.35
CA ASN A 10 -54.37 14.85 9.99
C ASN A 10 -53.66 15.62 8.85
N ILE A 11 -52.93 14.83 8.05
CA ILE A 11 -52.90 14.81 6.57
C ILE A 11 -52.25 15.99 5.82
N PHE A 12 -51.03 15.77 5.33
CA PHE A 12 -50.68 16.19 3.97
C PHE A 12 -50.19 14.98 3.16
N SER A 13 -51.06 14.59 2.22
CA SER A 13 -50.85 13.59 1.19
C SER A 13 -49.89 14.14 0.12
N ILE A 14 -48.72 13.53 -0.05
CA ILE A 14 -47.79 13.85 -1.14
C ILE A 14 -48.05 12.88 -2.29
N LYS A 15 -48.78 13.35 -3.30
CA LYS A 15 -48.82 12.77 -4.66
C LYS A 15 -48.37 13.84 -5.65
N ASN A 16 -47.07 13.90 -5.99
CA ASN A 16 -46.56 14.00 -7.36
C ASN A 16 -45.02 14.11 -7.35
N PRO A 17 -44.27 13.24 -8.05
CA PRO A 17 -42.82 13.32 -8.15
C PRO A 17 -42.44 14.13 -9.38
N ASN A 18 -42.42 15.46 -9.29
CA ASN A 18 -41.83 16.33 -10.31
C ASN A 18 -41.76 17.76 -9.77
N ASN A 19 -40.78 18.06 -8.91
CA ASN A 19 -40.18 19.40 -8.73
C ASN A 19 -39.12 19.37 -7.63
N LEU A 20 -37.90 18.96 -7.99
CA LEU A 20 -36.69 19.43 -7.31
C LEU A 20 -35.68 19.86 -8.38
N LYS A 21 -35.90 21.06 -8.92
CA LYS A 21 -34.82 21.92 -9.40
C LYS A 21 -34.59 22.97 -8.33
N TYR A 22 -33.66 22.70 -7.41
CA TYR A 22 -33.08 23.76 -6.57
C TYR A 22 -31.58 23.81 -6.81
N PHE A 23 -31.17 24.96 -7.30
CA PHE A 23 -29.81 25.40 -7.56
C PHE A 23 -28.97 25.36 -6.28
N TYR A 24 -27.80 24.73 -6.34
CA TYR A 24 -26.69 25.11 -5.48
C TYR A 24 -25.71 25.93 -6.31
N SER A 25 -25.81 27.25 -6.19
CA SER A 25 -24.71 28.16 -6.50
C SER A 25 -23.85 28.22 -5.24
N LEU A 26 -22.71 27.51 -5.24
CA LEU A 26 -21.61 27.83 -4.36
C LEU A 26 -20.59 28.62 -5.17
N SER A 27 -20.31 29.83 -4.68
CA SER A 27 -19.27 30.71 -5.16
C SER A 27 -17.90 30.01 -5.15
N LEU A 28 -17.32 29.89 -6.34
CA LEU A 28 -15.92 29.57 -6.53
C LEU A 28 -15.08 30.74 -5.98
N LEU A 29 -14.41 30.54 -4.85
CA LEU A 29 -13.27 31.36 -4.48
C LEU A 29 -12.07 30.89 -5.31
N PRO A 30 -11.32 31.80 -5.97
CA PRO A 30 -10.18 31.40 -6.78
C PRO A 30 -9.03 30.95 -5.87
N LEU A 31 -8.61 29.70 -6.02
CA LEU A 31 -7.34 29.21 -5.50
C LEU A 31 -6.22 30.05 -6.14
N LYS A 32 -5.49 30.82 -5.32
CA LYS A 32 -4.25 31.49 -5.73
C LYS A 32 -3.28 30.42 -6.22
N GLY A 33 -2.80 30.56 -7.44
CA GLY A 33 -1.89 29.63 -8.10
C GLY A 33 -0.61 29.43 -7.30
N LEU A 34 -0.41 28.20 -6.83
CA LEU A 34 0.91 27.71 -6.45
C LEU A 34 1.66 27.38 -7.74
N HIS A 35 2.72 28.15 -7.98
CA HIS A 35 3.63 27.99 -9.11
C HIS A 35 4.42 26.68 -8.91
N LEU A 36 3.97 25.58 -9.51
CA LEU A 36 4.70 24.32 -9.56
C LEU A 36 5.95 24.50 -10.44
N SER A 37 7.11 24.53 -9.82
CA SER A 37 8.41 24.48 -10.48
C SER A 37 8.60 23.09 -11.10
N ASN A 38 8.35 22.94 -12.40
CA ASN A 38 8.79 21.80 -13.19
C ASN A 38 10.32 21.79 -13.29
N ASN A 39 10.99 21.06 -12.42
CA ASN A 39 12.40 20.74 -12.58
C ASN A 39 12.58 19.20 -12.52
N PRO A 40 12.76 18.52 -13.67
CA PRO A 40 13.15 17.12 -13.66
C PRO A 40 14.58 17.03 -13.12
N ARG A 41 14.75 16.57 -11.87
CA ARG A 41 16.09 16.25 -11.35
C ARG A 41 16.60 15.02 -12.09
N LYS A 42 17.61 15.25 -12.94
CA LYS A 42 18.40 14.19 -13.57
C LYS A 42 19.09 13.38 -12.47
N PHE A 43 18.93 12.06 -12.52
CA PHE A 43 19.78 11.11 -11.80
C PHE A 43 21.22 11.30 -12.27
N THR A 44 22.09 11.86 -11.42
CA THR A 44 23.53 11.87 -11.63
C THR A 44 24.14 10.75 -10.81
N SER A 45 24.48 9.64 -11.47
CA SER A 45 25.20 8.52 -10.88
C SER A 45 26.68 8.87 -10.75
N SER A 46 27.16 9.15 -9.54
CA SER A 46 28.58 9.04 -9.20
C SER A 46 28.78 7.68 -8.54
N VAL A 47 29.19 6.72 -9.36
CA VAL A 47 29.50 5.34 -8.98
C VAL A 47 30.88 5.30 -8.34
N THR A 48 30.95 4.93 -7.06
CA THR A 48 32.20 4.52 -6.41
C THR A 48 32.09 3.02 -6.11
N ILE A 49 32.69 2.19 -6.96
CA ILE A 49 32.78 0.74 -6.73
C ILE A 49 33.85 0.51 -5.68
N SER A 50 33.45 0.23 -4.45
CA SER A 50 34.32 -0.35 -3.43
C SER A 50 34.21 -1.87 -3.54
N SER A 51 35.20 -2.50 -4.17
CA SER A 51 35.33 -3.95 -4.25
C SER A 51 35.88 -4.50 -2.94
N THR A 52 35.00 -5.02 -2.09
CA THR A 52 35.39 -5.93 -1.01
C THR A 52 34.58 -7.21 -1.15
N GLU A 53 35.26 -8.30 -1.54
CA GLU A 53 34.68 -9.65 -1.58
C GLU A 53 34.19 -10.07 -0.18
N PRO A 54 32.97 -10.59 -0.03
CA PRO A 54 32.55 -11.20 1.22
C PRO A 54 33.21 -12.57 1.39
N GLN A 55 33.85 -12.77 2.54
CA GLN A 55 34.40 -14.05 2.99
C GLN A 55 33.26 -15.06 3.18
N ILE A 56 33.27 -16.14 2.39
CA ILE A 56 32.29 -17.23 2.44
C ILE A 56 32.62 -18.15 3.62
N SER A 57 31.71 -18.22 4.61
CA SER A 57 31.78 -19.16 5.72
C SER A 57 31.13 -20.51 5.37
N LEU A 58 31.66 -21.58 5.97
CA LEU A 58 31.42 -23.02 5.70
C LEU A 58 29.99 -23.56 5.96
N ASN A 59 28.97 -22.71 6.10
CA ASN A 59 27.55 -23.11 6.26
C ASN A 59 26.70 -22.96 4.97
N SER A 60 27.32 -22.59 3.84
CA SER A 60 26.61 -22.18 2.63
C SER A 60 25.92 -23.32 1.86
N THR A 61 26.47 -24.54 1.89
CA THR A 61 25.97 -25.63 1.03
C THR A 61 24.58 -26.12 1.44
N SER A 62 24.33 -26.35 2.73
CA SER A 62 23.04 -26.86 3.21
C SER A 62 21.90 -25.83 3.08
N VAL A 63 22.21 -24.55 3.32
CA VAL A 63 21.24 -23.46 3.16
C VAL A 63 20.90 -23.26 1.69
N ASN A 64 21.89 -23.36 0.79
CA ASN A 64 21.66 -23.25 -0.65
C ASN A 64 20.81 -24.42 -1.19
N GLU A 65 21.07 -25.65 -0.76
CA GLU A 65 20.24 -26.81 -1.14
C GLU A 65 18.78 -26.65 -0.70
N GLU A 66 18.54 -26.04 0.46
CA GLU A 66 17.19 -25.79 0.95
C GLU A 66 16.49 -24.67 0.15
N LEU A 67 17.22 -23.61 -0.21
CA LEU A 67 16.69 -22.48 -0.99
C LEU A 67 16.15 -22.91 -2.35
N GLU A 68 16.74 -23.94 -2.98
CA GLU A 68 16.26 -24.51 -4.26
C GLU A 68 14.78 -24.93 -4.19
N SER A 69 14.31 -25.39 -3.02
CA SER A 69 12.90 -25.76 -2.85
C SER A 69 11.93 -24.56 -2.84
N TYR A 70 12.44 -23.35 -2.64
CA TYR A 70 11.66 -22.12 -2.47
C TYR A 70 11.70 -21.17 -3.68
N ILE A 71 12.50 -21.44 -4.70
CA ILE A 71 12.66 -20.53 -5.86
C ILE A 71 11.64 -20.73 -6.99
N SER A 72 10.65 -21.62 -6.84
CA SER A 72 9.66 -21.89 -7.90
C SER A 72 8.89 -20.65 -8.38
N CYS A 73 8.63 -19.69 -7.50
CA CYS A 73 8.03 -18.39 -7.81
C CYS A 73 9.04 -17.29 -8.19
N SER A 74 10.33 -17.63 -8.28
CA SER A 74 11.43 -16.71 -8.58
C SER A 74 11.96 -16.85 -10.00
N MET A 75 11.26 -17.54 -10.91
CA MET A 75 11.66 -17.75 -12.31
C MET A 75 13.13 -18.19 -12.54
N PRO A 76 13.56 -19.33 -11.97
CA PRO A 76 14.92 -19.81 -12.12
C PRO A 76 15.27 -20.16 -13.57
N GLY A 77 16.57 -20.17 -13.88
CA GLY A 77 17.14 -20.72 -15.12
C GLY A 77 17.68 -19.69 -16.13
N LYS A 78 17.09 -18.48 -16.23
CA LYS A 78 17.65 -17.39 -17.03
C LYS A 78 17.91 -16.16 -16.16
N SER A 79 19.14 -15.68 -16.14
CA SER A 79 19.49 -14.45 -15.43
C SER A 79 18.75 -13.24 -16.00
N ARG A 80 18.25 -12.39 -15.11
CA ARG A 80 17.45 -11.18 -15.37
C ARG A 80 17.92 -10.05 -14.47
N LYS A 81 17.69 -8.82 -14.88
CA LYS A 81 17.84 -7.63 -14.03
C LYS A 81 16.54 -7.36 -13.30
N VAL A 82 16.54 -7.43 -11.98
CA VAL A 82 15.34 -7.31 -11.16
C VAL A 82 15.47 -6.15 -10.18
N ALA A 83 14.54 -5.20 -10.25
CA ALA A 83 14.37 -4.15 -9.25
C ALA A 83 13.53 -4.69 -8.10
N VAL A 84 14.06 -4.72 -6.88
CA VAL A 84 13.38 -5.33 -5.72
C VAL A 84 12.89 -4.25 -4.77
N LEU A 85 11.57 -4.15 -4.56
CA LEU A 85 11.00 -3.25 -3.56
C LEU A 85 11.23 -3.80 -2.15
N LEU A 86 12.04 -3.08 -1.37
CA LEU A 86 12.47 -3.46 -0.03
C LEU A 86 11.92 -2.46 1.00
N SER A 87 11.11 -2.90 1.96
CA SER A 87 10.48 -2.02 2.95
C SER A 87 11.13 -2.05 4.32
N GLY A 88 12.15 -2.90 4.52
CA GLY A 88 12.72 -3.17 5.85
C GLY A 88 11.94 -4.20 6.67
N GLY A 89 10.82 -4.71 6.15
CA GLY A 89 10.07 -5.83 6.73
C GLY A 89 10.63 -7.19 6.29
N VAL A 90 10.41 -8.23 7.12
CA VAL A 90 10.99 -9.56 6.91
C VAL A 90 10.65 -10.16 5.55
N ASP A 91 9.40 -10.03 5.12
CA ASP A 91 8.93 -10.59 3.84
C ASP A 91 9.71 -9.99 2.67
N SER A 92 9.81 -8.67 2.64
CA SER A 92 10.59 -7.97 1.61
C SER A 92 12.07 -8.32 1.66
N SER A 93 12.62 -8.71 2.82
CA SER A 93 14.04 -9.07 3.00
C SER A 93 14.39 -10.49 2.56
N VAL A 94 13.41 -11.41 2.54
CA VAL A 94 13.61 -12.77 2.01
C VAL A 94 13.57 -12.78 0.48
N ALA A 95 12.74 -11.94 -0.13
CA ALA A 95 12.61 -11.86 -1.60
C ALA A 95 13.94 -11.69 -2.38
N PRO A 96 14.83 -10.72 -2.05
CA PRO A 96 16.10 -10.56 -2.79
C PRO A 96 17.06 -11.74 -2.60
N ARG A 97 16.97 -12.48 -1.49
CA ARG A 97 17.75 -13.72 -1.29
C ARG A 97 17.32 -14.81 -2.26
N LEU A 98 16.01 -15.03 -2.40
CA LEU A 98 15.45 -16.00 -3.33
C LEU A 98 15.79 -15.66 -4.78
N LEU A 99 15.68 -14.38 -5.17
CA LEU A 99 16.00 -13.92 -6.52
C LEU A 99 17.49 -14.02 -6.83
N HIS A 100 18.35 -13.68 -5.87
CA HIS A 100 19.80 -13.83 -6.01
C HIS A 100 20.18 -15.30 -6.20
N HIS A 101 19.61 -16.19 -5.39
CA HIS A 101 19.83 -17.64 -5.50
C HIS A 101 19.29 -18.21 -6.83
N ALA A 102 18.17 -17.70 -7.34
CA ALA A 102 17.65 -18.04 -8.67
C ALA A 102 18.52 -17.54 -9.85
N GLY A 103 19.62 -16.83 -9.58
CA GLY A 103 20.60 -16.38 -10.57
C GLY A 103 20.33 -14.99 -11.16
N HIS A 104 19.49 -14.17 -10.52
CA HIS A 104 19.17 -12.82 -10.99
C HIS A 104 20.12 -11.75 -10.45
N SER A 105 20.37 -10.73 -11.27
CA SER A 105 21.05 -9.50 -10.86
C SER A 105 20.02 -8.55 -10.26
N CYS A 106 20.14 -8.30 -8.95
CA CYS A 106 19.16 -7.51 -8.21
C CYS A 106 19.68 -6.11 -7.88
N THR A 107 18.78 -5.12 -7.87
CA THR A 107 18.98 -3.82 -7.22
C THR A 107 17.79 -3.57 -6.32
N ALA A 108 18.03 -3.32 -5.05
CA ALA A 108 16.96 -3.03 -4.10
C ALA A 108 16.58 -1.55 -4.14
N PHE A 109 15.31 -1.27 -3.94
CA PHE A 109 14.76 0.08 -3.89
C PHE A 109 13.90 0.25 -2.64
N TYR A 110 14.22 1.26 -1.83
CA TYR A 110 13.39 1.73 -0.73
C TYR A 110 12.57 2.93 -1.16
N LEU A 111 11.24 2.86 -1.04
CA LEU A 111 10.34 3.95 -1.42
C LEU A 111 10.07 4.87 -0.23
N LYS A 112 10.58 6.09 -0.29
CA LYS A 112 10.29 7.13 0.70
C LYS A 112 9.04 7.89 0.28
N ILE A 113 7.90 7.47 0.83
CA ILE A 113 6.55 8.02 0.57
C ILE A 113 5.98 8.81 1.75
N TRP A 114 6.79 9.06 2.78
CA TRP A 114 6.32 9.66 4.03
C TRP A 114 6.07 11.16 3.87
N PHE A 115 5.05 11.64 4.59
CA PHE A 115 4.57 13.01 4.55
C PHE A 115 4.90 13.78 5.83
N GLN A 116 5.32 15.03 5.67
CA GLN A 116 5.61 15.96 6.76
C GLN A 116 4.91 17.28 6.43
N GLU A 117 3.70 17.48 6.95
CA GLU A 117 3.04 18.80 6.92
C GLU A 117 3.43 19.58 8.18
N ASP A 118 3.71 20.87 8.00
CA ASP A 118 3.71 21.92 9.04
C ASP A 118 4.53 21.69 10.31
N TYR A 119 5.69 21.02 10.24
CA TYR A 119 6.68 20.92 11.34
C TYR A 119 6.14 20.40 12.70
N GLU A 120 4.90 19.95 12.77
CA GLU A 120 4.42 19.14 13.87
C GLU A 120 4.77 17.70 13.55
N ASN A 121 5.79 17.23 14.27
CA ASN A 121 6.12 15.83 14.38
C ASN A 121 4.87 15.04 14.78
N PHE A 122 4.14 14.54 13.77
CA PHE A 122 3.20 13.44 13.85
C PHE A 122 3.81 12.22 14.61
N TRP A 123 5.14 12.19 14.69
CA TRP A 123 5.96 11.17 15.28
C TRP A 123 7.01 11.75 16.21
N SER A 124 7.16 11.20 17.42
CA SER A 124 8.33 11.47 18.26
C SER A 124 9.67 10.99 17.66
N ALA A 125 9.63 10.14 16.63
CA ALA A 125 10.80 9.65 15.89
C ALA A 125 10.44 9.36 14.41
N CYS A 126 11.34 9.65 13.47
CA CYS A 126 11.13 9.39 12.04
C CYS A 126 10.94 7.88 11.77
N PRO A 127 9.73 7.40 11.37
CA PRO A 127 9.46 5.95 11.28
C PRO A 127 10.29 5.23 10.21
N TRP A 128 10.70 5.95 9.16
CA TRP A 128 11.41 5.40 8.01
C TRP A 128 12.91 5.15 8.25
N ASP A 129 13.51 5.79 9.26
CA ASP A 129 14.96 5.67 9.52
C ASP A 129 15.34 4.26 9.98
N GLU A 130 14.51 3.68 10.86
CA GLU A 130 14.68 2.28 11.30
C GLU A 130 14.45 1.29 10.15
N ASP A 131 13.42 1.51 9.33
CA ASP A 131 13.14 0.71 8.15
C ASP A 131 14.31 0.70 7.16
N LEU A 132 14.86 1.89 6.88
CA LEU A 132 15.97 2.07 5.97
C LEU A 132 17.24 1.40 6.48
N LYS A 133 17.54 1.52 7.79
CA LYS A 133 18.67 0.80 8.42
C LYS A 133 18.56 -0.71 8.26
N TYR A 134 17.36 -1.28 8.42
CA TYR A 134 17.15 -2.70 8.17
C TYR A 134 17.32 -3.06 6.69
N ALA A 135 16.81 -2.22 5.78
CA ALA A 135 16.99 -2.41 4.35
C ALA A 135 18.48 -2.40 3.96
N GLU A 136 19.25 -1.43 4.45
CA GLU A 136 20.70 -1.32 4.26
C GLU A 136 21.43 -2.56 4.80
N ALA A 137 21.13 -2.97 6.04
CA ALA A 137 21.77 -4.13 6.66
C ALA A 137 21.50 -5.43 5.87
N VAL A 138 20.26 -5.63 5.40
CA VAL A 138 19.88 -6.77 4.55
C VAL A 138 20.63 -6.73 3.22
N CYS A 139 20.65 -5.57 2.55
CA CYS A 139 21.35 -5.38 1.28
C CYS A 139 22.85 -5.64 1.40
N ASN A 140 23.50 -5.12 2.45
CA ASN A 140 24.91 -5.34 2.74
C ASN A 140 25.22 -6.82 2.98
N GLN A 141 24.35 -7.52 3.71
CA GLN A 141 24.50 -8.97 3.94
C GLN A 141 24.36 -9.76 2.63
N ILE A 142 23.56 -9.30 1.66
CA ILE A 142 23.34 -9.97 0.37
C ILE A 142 24.42 -9.60 -0.65
N GLY A 143 25.00 -8.41 -0.56
CA GLY A 143 25.82 -7.84 -1.63
C GLY A 143 24.97 -7.28 -2.77
N VAL A 144 23.79 -6.73 -2.47
CA VAL A 144 22.87 -6.10 -3.44
C VAL A 144 22.86 -4.59 -3.21
N PRO A 145 23.00 -3.75 -4.26
CA PRO A 145 22.91 -2.30 -4.11
C PRO A 145 21.51 -1.88 -3.66
N LEU A 146 21.44 -0.82 -2.85
CA LEU A 146 20.20 -0.22 -2.36
C LEU A 146 20.11 1.23 -2.82
N GLU A 147 18.99 1.57 -3.45
CA GLU A 147 18.65 2.93 -3.88
C GLU A 147 17.42 3.44 -3.12
N VAL A 148 17.36 4.74 -2.85
CA VAL A 148 16.20 5.38 -2.21
C VAL A 148 15.46 6.23 -3.24
N VAL A 149 14.17 5.95 -3.43
CA VAL A 149 13.31 6.71 -4.35
C VAL A 149 12.31 7.53 -3.55
N HIS A 150 12.34 8.85 -3.75
CA HIS A 150 11.40 9.76 -3.13
C HIS A 150 10.13 9.84 -3.97
N LEU A 151 8.99 9.46 -3.38
CA LEU A 151 7.67 9.45 -4.03
C LEU A 151 6.60 10.13 -3.15
N THR A 152 7.00 11.03 -2.26
CA THR A 152 6.09 11.72 -1.33
C THR A 152 5.01 12.52 -2.08
N ASP A 153 5.40 13.26 -3.12
CA ASP A 153 4.46 14.11 -3.87
C ASP A 153 3.48 13.26 -4.69
N GLU A 154 3.97 12.19 -5.32
CA GLU A 154 3.16 11.21 -6.04
C GLU A 154 2.21 10.48 -5.10
N TYR A 155 2.67 10.11 -3.90
CA TYR A 155 1.84 9.48 -2.88
C TYR A 155 0.72 10.41 -2.43
N TRP A 156 1.04 11.67 -2.13
CA TRP A 156 0.06 12.67 -1.74
C TRP A 156 -1.00 12.87 -2.82
N LYS A 157 -0.54 13.11 -4.06
CA LYS A 157 -1.43 13.38 -5.19
C LYS A 157 -2.30 12.19 -5.55
N ASN A 158 -1.72 10.99 -5.62
CA ASN A 158 -2.38 9.83 -6.21
C ASN A 158 -3.09 8.94 -5.20
N VAL A 159 -2.76 9.05 -3.91
CA VAL A 159 -3.34 8.21 -2.84
C VAL A 159 -4.04 9.07 -1.80
N VAL A 160 -3.31 9.94 -1.10
CA VAL A 160 -3.85 10.68 0.06
C VAL A 160 -4.97 11.63 -0.32
N SER A 161 -4.75 12.46 -1.34
CA SER A 161 -5.73 13.44 -1.82
C SER A 161 -7.02 12.75 -2.30
N TYR A 162 -6.87 11.62 -2.99
CA TYR A 162 -8.00 10.80 -3.42
C TYR A 162 -8.77 10.26 -2.21
N ILE A 163 -8.08 9.72 -1.21
CA ILE A 163 -8.71 9.19 -0.01
C ILE A 163 -9.53 10.26 0.69
N ILE A 164 -8.94 11.44 0.94
CA ILE A 164 -9.63 12.55 1.59
C ILE A 164 -10.91 12.92 0.82
N GLU A 165 -10.86 12.96 -0.51
CA GLU A 165 -12.01 13.30 -1.33
C GLU A 165 -13.11 12.22 -1.30
N GLU A 166 -12.73 10.94 -1.31
CA GLU A 166 -13.67 9.83 -1.16
C GLU A 166 -14.37 9.88 0.21
N TYR A 167 -13.63 10.18 1.28
CA TYR A 167 -14.20 10.35 2.61
C TYR A 167 -15.14 11.56 2.69
N ARG A 168 -14.84 12.68 2.00
CA ARG A 168 -15.77 13.81 1.89
C ARG A 168 -17.07 13.42 1.20
N CYS A 169 -17.00 12.46 0.28
CA CYS A 169 -18.17 11.93 -0.42
C CYS A 169 -18.85 10.77 0.32
N GLY A 170 -18.46 10.47 1.55
CA GLY A 170 -19.03 9.37 2.32
C GLY A 170 -18.71 7.98 1.76
N ARG A 171 -17.52 7.78 1.19
CA ARG A 171 -17.02 6.47 0.73
C ARG A 171 -15.82 6.03 1.57
N THR A 172 -15.63 4.72 1.70
CA THR A 172 -14.47 4.12 2.39
C THR A 172 -13.49 3.54 1.35
N PRO A 173 -12.52 4.33 0.85
CA PRO A 173 -11.52 3.85 -0.10
C PRO A 173 -10.49 2.93 0.58
N ASN A 174 -9.89 2.03 -0.19
CA ASN A 174 -8.79 1.19 0.28
C ASN A 174 -7.42 1.79 -0.10
N PRO A 175 -6.66 2.39 0.84
CA PRO A 175 -5.36 3.00 0.55
C PRO A 175 -4.33 2.02 -0.02
N ASP A 176 -4.36 0.76 0.39
CA ASP A 176 -3.32 -0.21 0.04
C ASP A 176 -3.46 -0.68 -1.41
N VAL A 177 -4.71 -0.86 -1.89
CA VAL A 177 -5.00 -1.11 -3.31
C VAL A 177 -4.46 0.03 -4.19
N LEU A 178 -4.66 1.27 -3.76
CA LEU A 178 -4.18 2.46 -4.47
C LEU A 178 -2.66 2.59 -4.42
N CYS A 179 -2.05 2.34 -3.27
CA CYS A 179 -0.60 2.36 -3.09
C CYS A 179 0.08 1.35 -4.03
N ASN A 180 -0.43 0.12 -4.11
CA ASN A 180 0.12 -0.88 -5.02
C ASN A 180 -0.01 -0.43 -6.48
N THR A 181 -1.21 -0.03 -6.89
CA THR A 181 -1.52 0.27 -8.30
C THR A 181 -0.87 1.58 -8.79
N ARG A 182 -0.85 2.62 -7.95
CA ARG A 182 -0.46 3.98 -8.36
C ARG A 182 0.98 4.33 -7.95
N ILE A 183 1.52 3.68 -6.92
CA ILE A 183 2.84 4.02 -6.36
C ILE A 183 3.84 2.90 -6.62
N LYS A 184 3.69 1.75 -5.96
CA LYS A 184 4.66 0.64 -6.06
C LYS A 184 4.83 0.14 -7.48
N PHE A 185 3.71 -0.04 -8.19
CA PHE A 185 3.70 -0.54 -9.57
C PHE A 185 3.24 0.53 -10.56
N GLY A 186 3.18 1.80 -10.15
CA GLY A 186 2.89 2.95 -10.99
C GLY A 186 4.09 3.89 -11.01
N ALA A 187 4.02 4.95 -10.21
CA ALA A 187 5.06 5.99 -10.14
C ALA A 187 6.49 5.45 -9.97
N PHE A 188 6.70 4.39 -9.18
CA PHE A 188 8.02 3.76 -9.07
C PHE A 188 8.49 3.14 -10.39
N MET A 189 7.63 2.39 -11.06
CA MET A 189 7.96 1.75 -12.34
C MET A 189 8.26 2.81 -13.42
N ASP A 190 7.51 3.90 -13.42
CA ASP A 190 7.79 5.05 -14.30
C ASP A 190 9.16 5.65 -14.00
N ALA A 191 9.52 5.83 -12.73
CA ALA A 191 10.80 6.39 -12.30
C ALA A 191 12.01 5.55 -12.70
N ILE A 192 11.88 4.22 -12.75
CA ILE A 192 12.97 3.31 -13.13
C ILE A 192 12.91 2.84 -14.59
N SER A 193 11.95 3.32 -15.37
CA SER A 193 11.66 2.82 -16.72
C SER A 193 12.86 2.86 -17.68
N THR A 194 13.78 3.80 -17.50
CA THR A 194 14.98 3.96 -18.33
C THR A 194 16.20 3.18 -17.84
N LEU A 195 16.10 2.50 -16.68
CA LEU A 195 17.23 1.79 -16.06
C LEU A 195 17.43 0.36 -16.58
N GLY A 196 16.52 -0.11 -17.44
CA GLY A 196 16.66 -1.40 -18.14
C GLY A 196 16.50 -2.62 -17.23
N PHE A 197 15.62 -2.56 -16.23
CA PHE A 197 15.19 -3.72 -15.46
C PHE A 197 14.18 -4.55 -16.26
N ASP A 198 14.32 -5.88 -16.20
CA ASP A 198 13.40 -6.82 -16.84
C ASP A 198 12.11 -6.97 -16.01
N TYR A 199 12.24 -6.95 -14.68
CA TYR A 199 11.14 -7.15 -13.73
C TYR A 199 11.28 -6.28 -12.48
N VAL A 200 10.15 -6.02 -11.84
CA VAL A 200 10.03 -5.48 -10.49
C VAL A 200 9.53 -6.59 -9.56
N ALA A 201 10.28 -6.87 -8.51
CA ALA A 201 9.90 -7.83 -7.49
C ALA A 201 9.48 -7.15 -6.18
N SER A 202 8.62 -7.82 -5.42
CA SER A 202 8.28 -7.40 -4.07
C SER A 202 7.91 -8.60 -3.19
N GLY A 203 7.94 -8.42 -1.87
CA GLY A 203 7.55 -9.44 -0.89
C GLY A 203 6.05 -9.65 -0.75
N HIS A 204 5.24 -9.47 -1.81
CA HIS A 204 3.81 -9.76 -1.72
C HIS A 204 3.55 -11.27 -1.79
N TYR A 205 2.55 -11.71 -1.02
CA TYR A 205 2.01 -13.07 -1.08
C TYR A 205 0.96 -13.16 -2.18
N ALA A 206 1.44 -13.33 -3.42
CA ALA A 206 0.62 -13.56 -4.61
C ALA A 206 1.49 -14.24 -5.67
N ARG A 207 0.89 -14.80 -6.73
CA ARG A 207 1.65 -15.43 -7.82
C ARG A 207 1.38 -14.69 -9.13
N VAL A 208 2.42 -14.55 -9.96
CA VAL A 208 2.28 -14.05 -11.33
C VAL A 208 2.66 -15.16 -12.28
N ILE A 209 1.74 -15.53 -13.17
CA ILE A 209 1.99 -16.52 -14.22
C ILE A 209 2.09 -15.78 -15.55
N HIS A 210 3.29 -15.78 -16.12
CA HIS A 210 3.54 -15.25 -17.46
C HIS A 210 3.28 -16.33 -18.51
N SER A 211 2.43 -16.04 -19.51
CA SER A 211 2.27 -16.94 -20.66
C SER A 211 3.53 -16.90 -21.53
N SER A 212 4.10 -18.06 -21.83
CA SER A 212 5.44 -18.23 -22.44
C SER A 212 5.49 -18.08 -23.96
N SER A 213 4.40 -17.65 -24.62
CA SER A 213 4.25 -17.89 -26.06
C SER A 213 4.31 -16.67 -26.98
N GLU A 214 4.21 -15.43 -26.50
CA GLU A 214 4.15 -14.27 -27.40
C GLU A 214 4.84 -13.01 -26.87
N ALA A 215 5.33 -12.17 -27.79
CA ALA A 215 5.82 -10.82 -27.51
C ALA A 215 4.78 -9.91 -26.82
N ASN A 216 3.49 -10.32 -26.82
CA ASN A 216 2.35 -9.70 -26.15
C ASN A 216 1.68 -10.62 -25.10
N GLY A 217 2.40 -11.64 -24.61
CA GLY A 217 1.86 -12.64 -23.69
C GLY A 217 1.14 -12.02 -22.49
N THR A 218 -0.07 -12.50 -22.20
CA THR A 218 -0.83 -12.07 -21.03
C THR A 218 -0.20 -12.64 -19.76
N SER A 219 -0.30 -11.88 -18.67
CA SER A 219 0.10 -12.34 -17.34
C SER A 219 -1.13 -12.46 -16.47
N ARG A 220 -1.15 -13.46 -15.59
CA ARG A 220 -2.26 -13.70 -14.66
C ARG A 220 -1.78 -13.53 -13.23
N LEU A 221 -2.58 -12.84 -12.44
CA LEU A 221 -2.44 -12.78 -11.00
C LEU A 221 -3.19 -13.97 -10.41
N GLU A 222 -2.50 -14.80 -9.63
CA GLU A 222 -3.05 -15.97 -8.96
C GLU A 222 -2.84 -15.87 -7.45
N LEU A 223 -3.70 -16.58 -6.71
CA LEU A 223 -3.63 -16.69 -5.26
C LEU A 223 -2.27 -17.25 -4.81
N SER A 224 -1.82 -16.81 -3.65
CA SER A 224 -0.67 -17.37 -2.95
C SER A 224 -0.92 -18.82 -2.53
N GLY A 225 0.17 -19.57 -2.35
CA GLY A 225 0.12 -20.86 -1.65
C GLY A 225 -0.30 -20.72 -0.18
N ASP A 226 -0.21 -19.53 0.41
CA ASP A 226 -0.72 -19.22 1.74
C ASP A 226 -2.04 -18.43 1.65
N MET A 227 -3.16 -19.14 1.80
CA MET A 227 -4.50 -18.52 1.72
C MET A 227 -4.80 -17.55 2.87
N VAL A 228 -4.11 -17.68 4.01
CA VAL A 228 -4.30 -16.77 5.17
C VAL A 228 -3.59 -15.45 4.94
N LYS A 229 -2.46 -15.50 4.24
CA LYS A 229 -1.63 -14.33 3.96
C LYS A 229 -1.75 -13.82 2.53
N ASP A 230 -2.63 -14.40 1.71
CA ASP A 230 -2.87 -13.97 0.35
C ASP A 230 -3.14 -12.45 0.24
N GLN A 231 -2.47 -11.82 -0.71
CA GLN A 231 -2.52 -10.38 -0.95
C GLN A 231 -3.05 -10.03 -2.34
N THR A 232 -3.63 -10.98 -3.08
CA THR A 232 -4.18 -10.70 -4.42
C THR A 232 -5.28 -9.65 -4.40
N TYR A 233 -6.06 -9.58 -3.31
CA TYR A 233 -7.07 -8.54 -3.12
C TYR A 233 -6.47 -7.12 -3.23
N PHE A 234 -5.32 -6.88 -2.59
CA PHE A 234 -4.62 -5.60 -2.63
C PHE A 234 -3.93 -5.31 -3.97
N LEU A 235 -3.84 -6.32 -4.85
CA LEU A 235 -3.22 -6.26 -6.16
C LEU A 235 -4.26 -6.33 -7.30
N SER A 236 -5.55 -6.33 -6.95
CA SER A 236 -6.67 -6.55 -7.88
C SER A 236 -6.80 -5.49 -8.99
N HIS A 237 -6.24 -4.30 -8.78
CA HIS A 237 -6.35 -3.17 -9.72
C HIS A 237 -5.14 -3.04 -10.67
N LEU A 238 -4.23 -4.02 -10.67
CA LEU A 238 -3.09 -4.01 -11.57
C LEU A 238 -3.53 -4.21 -13.03
N SER A 239 -3.01 -3.34 -13.89
CA SER A 239 -3.15 -3.48 -15.34
C SER A 239 -2.24 -4.59 -15.88
N GLN A 240 -2.54 -5.08 -17.09
CA GLN A 240 -1.65 -6.03 -17.77
C GLN A 240 -0.26 -5.46 -18.06
N GLY A 241 -0.15 -4.15 -18.30
CA GLY A 241 1.14 -3.48 -18.48
C GLY A 241 2.03 -3.62 -17.25
N GLN A 242 1.45 -3.40 -16.07
CA GLN A 242 2.13 -3.54 -14.78
C GLN A 242 2.44 -5.02 -14.53
N LEU A 243 1.43 -5.88 -14.58
CA LEU A 243 1.54 -7.29 -14.20
C LEU A 243 2.58 -8.07 -15.00
N ARG A 244 2.78 -7.75 -16.29
CA ARG A 244 3.80 -8.37 -17.15
C ARG A 244 5.23 -8.17 -16.67
N GLN A 245 5.47 -7.15 -15.85
CA GLN A 245 6.78 -6.79 -15.35
C GLN A 245 6.94 -7.16 -13.86
N LEU A 246 6.03 -7.91 -13.25
CA LEU A 246 6.09 -8.21 -11.81
C LEU A 246 6.56 -9.62 -11.49
N LEU A 247 7.29 -9.75 -10.38
CA LEU A 247 7.63 -11.01 -9.73
C LEU A 247 7.28 -10.98 -8.25
N PHE A 248 6.74 -12.08 -7.73
CA PHE A 248 6.39 -12.22 -6.31
C PHE A 248 7.02 -13.50 -5.74
N PRO A 249 8.29 -13.43 -5.30
CA PRO A 249 9.05 -14.61 -4.86
C PRO A 249 8.39 -15.40 -3.72
N LEU A 250 7.63 -14.72 -2.85
CA LEU A 250 6.96 -15.34 -1.71
C LEU A 250 5.64 -16.02 -2.07
N GLY A 251 5.17 -15.87 -3.31
CA GLY A 251 3.87 -16.38 -3.74
C GLY A 251 3.67 -17.89 -3.54
N CYS A 252 4.76 -18.64 -3.50
CA CYS A 252 4.77 -20.10 -3.39
C CYS A 252 5.14 -20.59 -1.97
N ILE A 253 5.30 -19.69 -0.99
CA ILE A 253 5.91 -20.02 0.31
C ILE A 253 4.95 -19.62 1.44
N PRO A 254 4.59 -20.56 2.34
CA PRO A 254 3.86 -20.25 3.56
C PRO A 254 4.58 -19.23 4.43
N LYS A 255 3.84 -18.36 5.12
CA LYS A 255 4.42 -17.29 5.96
C LYS A 255 5.33 -17.82 7.07
N ASP A 256 5.00 -18.94 7.68
CA ASP A 256 5.81 -19.55 8.73
C ASP A 256 7.16 -20.05 8.17
N GLU A 257 7.16 -20.60 6.96
CA GLU A 257 8.38 -20.96 6.23
C GLU A 257 9.23 -19.73 5.89
N VAL A 258 8.61 -18.62 5.46
CA VAL A 258 9.34 -17.34 5.27
C VAL A 258 10.02 -16.87 6.56
N ARG A 259 9.37 -17.03 7.72
CA ARG A 259 9.98 -16.71 9.02
C ARG A 259 11.12 -17.64 9.39
N LYS A 260 10.98 -18.95 9.16
CA LYS A 260 12.07 -19.93 9.36
C LYS A 260 13.26 -19.60 8.47
N LEU A 261 13.03 -19.29 7.19
CA LEU A 261 14.05 -18.86 6.25
C LEU A 261 14.76 -17.59 6.72
N ALA A 262 14.02 -16.57 7.17
CA ALA A 262 14.61 -15.35 7.69
C ALA A 262 15.57 -15.61 8.86
N THR A 263 15.19 -16.53 9.77
CA THR A 263 16.05 -16.92 10.90
C THR A 263 17.28 -17.69 10.46
N LYS A 264 17.13 -18.66 9.55
CA LYS A 264 18.23 -19.47 8.99
C LYS A 264 19.22 -18.63 8.19
N LEU A 265 18.73 -17.67 7.43
CA LEU A 265 19.52 -16.69 6.68
C LEU A 265 20.13 -15.61 7.58
N GLU A 266 19.90 -15.68 8.89
CA GLU A 266 20.37 -14.74 9.90
C GLU A 266 20.05 -13.28 9.54
N LEU A 267 18.88 -13.03 8.95
CA LEU A 267 18.51 -11.68 8.54
C LEU A 267 18.46 -10.74 9.76
N PRO A 268 18.97 -9.50 9.64
CA PRO A 268 19.04 -8.56 10.77
C PRO A 268 17.66 -8.18 11.32
N ASN A 269 16.61 -8.30 10.50
CA ASN A 269 15.23 -8.00 10.87
C ASN A 269 14.39 -9.24 11.19
N LYS A 270 14.96 -10.46 11.30
CA LYS A 270 14.21 -11.72 11.45
C LYS A 270 13.15 -11.73 12.57
N GLU A 271 13.43 -11.07 13.69
CA GLU A 271 12.53 -10.97 14.86
C GLU A 271 11.46 -9.86 14.73
N ARG A 272 11.52 -9.06 13.66
CA ARG A 272 10.66 -7.90 13.50
C ARG A 272 9.22 -8.32 13.23
N LYS A 273 8.26 -7.73 13.94
CA LYS A 273 6.83 -7.98 13.72
C LYS A 273 6.39 -7.48 12.34
N ASP A 274 5.35 -8.12 11.79
CA ASP A 274 4.70 -7.65 10.56
C ASP A 274 4.18 -6.22 10.78
N SER A 275 4.35 -5.36 9.78
CA SER A 275 3.74 -4.04 9.79
C SER A 275 2.21 -4.18 9.79
N GLN A 276 1.55 -3.46 10.68
CA GLN A 276 0.10 -3.36 10.76
C GLN A 276 -0.33 -1.91 10.54
N GLY A 277 -1.46 -1.72 9.88
CA GLY A 277 -1.98 -0.39 9.55
C GLY A 277 -1.52 0.14 8.19
N ILE A 278 -1.94 1.36 7.90
CA ILE A 278 -1.75 1.98 6.59
C ILE A 278 -0.32 2.50 6.48
N CYS A 279 0.41 2.05 5.45
CA CYS A 279 1.87 2.16 5.33
C CYS A 279 2.45 3.57 5.59
N PHE A 280 1.78 4.66 5.17
CA PHE A 280 2.29 6.02 5.35
C PHE A 280 1.97 6.64 6.71
N LEU A 281 0.98 6.09 7.43
CA LEU A 281 0.52 6.63 8.70
C LEU A 281 1.27 6.09 9.89
N GLY A 282 2.16 5.10 9.74
CA GLY A 282 2.89 4.55 10.89
C GLY A 282 1.94 4.11 12.02
N LYS A 283 2.11 4.70 13.21
CA LYS A 283 1.25 4.44 14.40
C LYS A 283 0.05 5.40 14.54
N ILE A 284 -0.17 6.34 13.60
CA ILE A 284 -1.23 7.33 13.72
C ILE A 284 -2.52 6.64 13.37
N LYS A 285 -3.55 6.91 14.17
CA LYS A 285 -4.89 6.41 13.86
C LYS A 285 -5.39 7.11 12.60
N PHE A 286 -5.89 6.31 11.67
CA PHE A 286 -6.46 6.83 10.43
C PHE A 286 -7.56 7.87 10.69
N SER A 287 -8.39 7.67 11.71
CA SER A 287 -9.42 8.64 12.12
C SER A 287 -8.84 10.02 12.47
N GLU A 288 -7.72 10.06 13.21
CA GLU A 288 -7.05 11.31 13.58
C GLU A 288 -6.46 12.01 12.35
N PHE A 289 -5.95 11.25 11.39
CA PHE A 289 -5.48 11.79 10.12
C PHE A 289 -6.63 12.44 9.34
N VAL A 290 -7.77 11.75 9.19
CA VAL A 290 -8.88 12.30 8.40
C VAL A 290 -9.53 13.50 9.09
N ALA A 291 -9.67 13.49 10.42
CA ALA A 291 -10.25 14.60 11.19
C ALA A 291 -9.50 15.93 11.01
N ARG A 292 -8.19 15.89 10.66
CA ARG A 292 -7.40 17.10 10.35
C ARG A 292 -7.72 17.68 8.97
N HIS A 293 -8.19 16.86 8.02
CA HIS A 293 -8.40 17.24 6.62
C HIS A 293 -9.89 17.43 6.27
N ILE A 294 -10.77 16.89 7.09
CA ILE A 294 -12.22 16.93 6.90
C ILE A 294 -12.85 17.41 8.20
N ARG A 295 -13.66 18.47 8.09
CA ARG A 295 -14.42 19.00 9.22
C ARG A 295 -15.43 17.95 9.68
N GLU A 296 -15.44 17.65 10.97
CA GLU A 296 -16.50 16.87 11.58
C GLU A 296 -17.82 17.66 11.54
N LEU A 297 -18.84 17.04 10.95
CA LEU A 297 -20.21 17.53 10.94
C LEU A 297 -21.08 16.56 11.73
N GLU A 298 -22.02 17.08 12.50
CA GLU A 298 -22.99 16.25 13.24
C GLU A 298 -24.13 15.84 12.30
N GLY A 299 -24.47 14.56 12.28
CA GLY A 299 -25.63 14.01 11.58
C GLY A 299 -26.55 13.22 12.51
N ILE A 300 -27.70 12.82 12.01
CA ILE A 300 -28.70 12.04 12.77
C ILE A 300 -28.64 10.56 12.40
N LEU A 301 -28.75 9.71 13.40
CA LEU A 301 -28.80 8.26 13.24
C LEU A 301 -30.25 7.80 13.28
N LEU A 302 -30.70 7.11 12.23
CA LEU A 302 -32.06 6.59 12.12
C LEU A 302 -32.06 5.07 11.96
N GLU A 303 -33.01 4.40 12.59
CA GLU A 303 -33.33 3.00 12.32
C GLU A 303 -33.93 2.88 10.92
N ALA A 304 -33.37 1.99 10.08
CA ALA A 304 -33.72 1.93 8.66
C ALA A 304 -35.20 1.57 8.42
N GLU A 305 -35.74 0.67 9.24
CA GLU A 305 -37.09 0.12 9.04
C GLU A 305 -38.20 1.04 9.56
N THR A 306 -37.94 1.72 10.68
CA THR A 306 -38.97 2.50 11.39
C THR A 306 -38.80 4.01 11.20
N GLY A 307 -37.61 4.47 10.81
CA GLY A 307 -37.24 5.89 10.84
C GLY A 307 -37.07 6.44 12.26
N ASN A 308 -37.03 5.58 13.29
CA ASN A 308 -36.85 6.01 14.67
C ASN A 308 -35.50 6.70 14.86
N PHE A 309 -35.52 7.82 15.56
CA PHE A 309 -34.30 8.51 15.96
C PHE A 309 -33.54 7.68 16.99
N LEU A 310 -32.32 7.27 16.66
CA LEU A 310 -31.43 6.49 17.51
C LEU A 310 -30.35 7.34 18.18
N GLY A 311 -30.07 8.55 17.67
CA GLY A 311 -29.08 9.44 18.23
C GLY A 311 -28.45 10.37 17.20
N LYS A 312 -27.36 11.02 17.60
CA LYS A 312 -26.52 11.85 16.74
C LYS A 312 -25.17 11.19 16.56
N HIS A 313 -24.51 11.43 15.43
CA HIS A 313 -23.17 10.93 15.15
C HIS A 313 -22.31 12.03 14.54
N GLY A 314 -20.99 11.91 14.63
CA GLY A 314 -20.10 12.63 13.72
C GLY A 314 -20.13 11.96 12.36
N ILE A 315 -20.19 12.71 11.26
CA ILE A 315 -20.12 12.20 9.88
C ILE A 315 -18.84 11.38 9.67
N LEU A 316 -17.72 11.78 10.30
CA LEU A 316 -16.48 11.01 10.30
C LEU A 316 -16.58 9.69 11.09
N VAL A 317 -17.41 9.67 12.14
CA VAL A 317 -17.56 8.53 13.05
C VAL A 317 -18.41 7.42 12.43
N LEU A 318 -19.42 7.74 11.62
CA LEU A 318 -20.22 6.72 10.92
C LEU A 318 -19.37 5.75 10.11
N HIS A 319 -18.37 6.25 9.39
CA HIS A 319 -17.54 5.42 8.53
C HIS A 319 -16.74 4.36 9.29
N HIS A 320 -16.46 4.57 10.57
CA HIS A 320 -15.66 3.64 11.37
C HIS A 320 -16.46 2.52 12.03
N TRP A 321 -17.77 2.68 12.25
CA TRP A 321 -18.57 1.73 13.05
C TRP A 321 -19.45 0.78 12.22
N TYR A 322 -19.79 1.15 10.98
CA TYR A 322 -20.78 0.41 10.19
C TYR A 322 -20.21 -0.54 9.13
N ASP A 323 -18.89 -0.55 8.90
CA ASP A 323 -18.24 -1.56 8.04
C ASP A 323 -18.25 -2.97 8.67
N THR A 324 -18.67 -3.14 9.93
CA THR A 324 -18.59 -4.41 10.67
C THR A 324 -19.89 -4.87 11.35
N GLY A 325 -21.07 -4.31 11.03
CA GLY A 325 -22.34 -4.63 11.73
C GLY A 325 -23.53 -4.93 10.81
N PRO A 326 -24.59 -5.59 11.30
CA PRO A 326 -25.77 -5.96 10.51
C PRO A 326 -26.51 -4.73 9.96
N ALA A 327 -26.89 -4.83 8.69
CA ALA A 327 -27.38 -3.78 7.81
C ALA A 327 -28.80 -3.25 8.15
N SER A 328 -28.98 -2.57 9.29
CA SER A 328 -30.29 -2.06 9.72
C SER A 328 -30.32 -0.57 10.08
N ILE A 329 -29.25 0.19 9.81
CA ILE A 329 -29.12 1.60 10.24
C ILE A 329 -28.72 2.46 9.05
N VAL A 330 -29.42 3.58 8.86
CA VAL A 330 -29.17 4.54 7.77
C VAL A 330 -28.73 5.88 8.38
N ALA A 331 -27.67 6.44 7.81
CA ALA A 331 -27.16 7.76 8.10
C ALA A 331 -27.79 8.81 7.18
N ALA A 332 -28.22 9.94 7.72
CA ALA A 332 -28.78 11.07 6.97
C ALA A 332 -28.01 12.37 7.25
#